data_AF-A0A7M3ZVW5-F1
#
_entry.id   AF-A0A7M3ZVW5-F1
#
_cell.length_a   1.000
_cell.length_b   1.000
_cell.length_c   1.000
_cell.angle_alpha   90.00
_cell.angle_beta   90.00
_cell.angle_gamma   90.00
#
_symmetry.space_group_name_H-M   'P 1'
#
loop_
_entity.id
_entity.type
_entity.pdbx_description
1 polymer ?
#
loop_
_entity_poly.entity_id
_entity_poly.type
_entity_poly.pdbx_seq_one_letter_code
_entity_poly.pdbx_strand_id
1 'polypeptide(L)'
;CECPQGQTVCNGECVDTASDENNCGACGVSCPGEGYVCNNGQCEYVGITHYIDIADMEYQTLYLEISLKDTVVWTNNDDTKHSVTSNDSNFDSGTIYPNGDSWSWQFNSMGSFMYYCTFHTDMYAEIVVV
;
A
#
# COMPACT_ATOMS: atom_id res chain seq x y z
N CYS A 1 -12.61 -33.36 22.18
CA CYS A 1 -11.51 -32.80 21.38
C CYS A 1 -10.97 -31.61 22.15
N GLU A 2 -9.70 -31.66 22.52
CA GLU A 2 -9.00 -30.52 23.09
C GLU A 2 -8.00 -30.07 22.03
N CYS A 3 -7.89 -28.75 21.82
CA CYS A 3 -6.93 -28.22 20.86
C CYS A 3 -5.53 -28.13 21.47
N PRO A 4 -4.48 -28.11 20.64
CA PRO A 4 -3.14 -27.76 21.08
C PRO A 4 -3.13 -26.44 21.87
N GLN A 5 -2.14 -26.30 22.76
CA GLN A 5 -1.96 -25.07 23.54
C GLN A 5 -1.89 -23.85 22.60
N GLY A 6 -2.69 -22.83 22.89
CA GLY A 6 -2.78 -21.60 22.09
C GLY A 6 -3.88 -21.60 21.03
N GLN A 7 -4.57 -22.74 20.81
CA GLN A 7 -5.67 -22.82 19.85
C GLN A 7 -7.04 -22.93 20.52
N THR A 8 -8.05 -22.43 19.81
CA THR A 8 -9.45 -22.43 20.23
C THR A 8 -10.26 -23.37 19.33
N VAL A 9 -11.22 -24.10 19.92
CA VAL A 9 -12.15 -24.91 19.12
C VAL A 9 -13.16 -23.98 18.44
N CYS A 10 -13.07 -23.84 17.12
CA CYS A 10 -13.99 -23.10 16.28
C CYS A 10 -14.71 -24.06 15.34
N ASN A 11 -16.03 -24.23 15.51
CA ASN A 11 -16.85 -25.13 14.69
C ASN A 11 -16.34 -26.58 14.57
N GLY A 12 -15.63 -27.06 15.59
CA GLY A 12 -15.06 -28.43 15.62
C GLY A 12 -13.62 -28.53 15.11
N GLU A 13 -13.05 -27.43 14.62
CA GLU A 13 -11.66 -27.33 14.18
C GLU A 13 -10.84 -26.53 15.21
N CYS A 14 -9.53 -26.78 15.24
CA CYS A 14 -8.63 -26.03 16.10
C CYS A 14 -8.03 -24.85 15.32
N VAL A 15 -8.32 -23.65 15.79
CA VAL A 15 -7.93 -22.40 15.14
C VAL A 15 -7.06 -21.58 16.08
N ASP A 16 -5.99 -21.02 15.53
CA ASP A 16 -5.19 -20.02 16.23
C ASP A 16 -5.84 -18.65 16.08
N THR A 17 -6.65 -18.28 17.07
CA THR A 17 -7.32 -16.98 17.08
C THR A 17 -6.36 -15.81 17.27
N ALA A 18 -5.07 -16.06 17.55
CA ALA A 18 -4.07 -15.01 17.65
C ALA A 18 -3.51 -14.58 16.28
N SER A 19 -3.64 -15.41 15.24
CA SER A 19 -3.00 -15.20 13.93
C SER A 19 -3.89 -15.51 12.73
N ASP A 20 -5.01 -16.21 12.89
CA ASP A 20 -5.95 -16.50 11.80
C ASP A 20 -6.81 -15.26 11.48
N GLU A 21 -6.61 -14.71 10.28
CA GLU A 21 -7.35 -13.55 9.75
C GLU A 21 -8.87 -13.77 9.64
N ASN A 22 -9.32 -15.03 9.59
CA ASN A 22 -10.75 -15.38 9.53
C ASN A 22 -11.36 -15.68 10.92
N ASN A 23 -10.54 -15.71 11.96
CA ASN A 23 -10.93 -16.05 13.32
C ASN A 23 -10.18 -15.19 14.36
N CYS A 24 -9.93 -13.92 14.03
CA CYS A 24 -9.05 -13.06 14.79
C CYS A 24 -9.69 -12.63 16.12
N GLY A 25 -9.09 -13.06 17.23
CA GLY A 25 -9.57 -12.83 18.59
C GLY A 25 -10.73 -13.74 19.01
N ALA A 26 -11.57 -14.19 18.08
CA ALA A 26 -12.64 -15.16 18.33
C ALA A 26 -13.06 -15.90 17.04
N CYS A 27 -13.71 -17.05 17.21
CA CYS A 27 -14.22 -17.84 16.10
C CYS A 27 -15.19 -17.04 15.21
N GLY A 28 -14.95 -17.06 13.89
CA GLY A 28 -15.76 -16.37 12.90
C GLY A 28 -15.59 -14.85 12.86
N VAL A 29 -14.63 -14.29 13.59
CA VAL A 29 -14.27 -12.86 13.50
C VAL A 29 -13.23 -12.69 12.41
N SER A 30 -13.65 -12.30 11.21
CA SER A 30 -12.74 -11.96 10.12
C SER A 30 -12.23 -10.53 10.23
N CYS A 31 -10.98 -10.30 9.85
CA CYS A 31 -10.45 -8.95 9.72
C CYS A 31 -11.15 -8.16 8.59
N PRO A 32 -11.18 -6.81 8.67
CA PRO A 32 -12.02 -5.97 7.80
C PRO A 32 -11.81 -6.12 6.29
N GLY A 33 -10.66 -6.64 5.85
CA GLY A 33 -10.37 -6.89 4.44
C GLY A 33 -8.90 -6.70 4.11
N GLU A 34 -8.63 -6.27 2.87
CA GLU A 34 -7.28 -6.08 2.36
C GLU A 34 -6.43 -5.14 3.24
N GLY A 35 -5.17 -5.51 3.43
CA GLY A 35 -4.24 -4.74 4.26
C GLY A 35 -4.44 -4.92 5.77
N TYR A 36 -5.36 -5.78 6.22
CA TYR A 36 -5.45 -6.17 7.63
C TYR A 36 -4.88 -7.56 7.84
N VAL A 37 -4.10 -7.71 8.92
CA VAL A 37 -3.62 -9.01 9.40
C VAL A 37 -4.12 -9.24 10.82
N CYS A 38 -4.24 -10.51 11.23
CA CYS A 38 -4.46 -10.83 12.62
C CYS A 38 -3.13 -10.86 13.37
N ASN A 39 -2.94 -9.93 14.30
CA ASN A 39 -1.77 -9.87 15.16
C ASN A 39 -2.21 -9.94 16.62
N ASN A 40 -1.79 -11.00 17.32
CA ASN A 40 -2.14 -11.25 18.73
C ASN A 40 -3.65 -11.17 19.01
N GLY A 41 -4.46 -11.66 18.06
CA GLY A 41 -5.91 -11.68 18.16
C GLY A 41 -6.58 -10.33 17.97
N GLN A 42 -5.87 -9.36 17.40
CA GLN A 42 -6.41 -8.06 16.99
C GLN A 42 -6.13 -7.85 15.50
N CYS A 43 -7.13 -7.33 14.79
CA CYS A 43 -6.94 -6.96 13.40
C CYS A 43 -6.16 -5.66 13.32
N GLU A 44 -4.99 -5.71 12.69
CA GLU A 44 -4.09 -4.57 12.54
C GLU A 44 -3.94 -4.23 11.05
N TYR A 45 -4.09 -2.95 10.74
CA TYR A 45 -3.81 -2.45 9.39
C TYR A 45 -2.30 -2.36 9.16
N VAL A 46 -1.85 -3.03 8.10
CA VAL A 46 -0.45 -3.10 7.66
C VAL A 46 -0.23 -2.46 6.29
N GLY A 47 -1.28 -1.91 5.68
CA GLY A 47 -1.21 -1.23 4.38
C GLY A 47 -1.49 -2.15 3.20
N ILE A 48 -1.89 -1.55 2.09
CA ILE A 48 -2.06 -2.17 0.78
C ILE A 48 -1.12 -1.54 -0.26
N THR A 49 -1.11 -2.10 -1.47
CA THR A 49 -0.33 -1.55 -2.58
C THR A 49 -1.26 -0.93 -3.62
N HIS A 50 -1.00 0.33 -3.94
CA HIS A 50 -1.65 1.05 -5.04
C HIS A 50 -0.68 1.14 -6.22
N TYR A 51 -1.23 1.16 -7.44
CA TYR A 51 -0.46 1.21 -8.67
C TYR A 51 -0.84 2.45 -9.47
N ILE A 52 0.17 3.17 -9.95
CA ILE A 52 0.02 4.34 -10.82
C ILE A 52 0.87 4.12 -12.06
N ASP A 53 0.23 4.07 -13.21
CA ASP A 53 0.97 4.05 -14.48
C ASP A 53 1.42 5.46 -14.85
N ILE A 54 2.62 5.56 -15.42
CA ILE A 54 3.11 6.75 -16.11
C ILE A 54 3.04 6.41 -17.60
N ALA A 55 2.18 7.11 -18.33
CA ALA A 55 1.91 6.90 -19.74
C ALA A 55 1.35 8.19 -20.35
N ASP A 56 1.42 8.33 -21.67
CA ASP A 56 0.87 9.49 -22.40
C ASP A 56 1.35 10.85 -21.84
N MET A 57 2.62 10.92 -21.40
CA MET A 57 3.23 12.09 -20.78
C MET A 57 2.54 12.58 -19.48
N GLU A 58 1.84 11.71 -18.76
CA GLU A 58 1.15 12.05 -17.51
C GLU A 58 1.24 10.92 -16.46
N TYR A 59 1.04 11.28 -15.19
CA TYR A 59 0.67 10.29 -14.17
C TYR A 59 -0.81 9.96 -14.40
N GLN A 60 -1.12 8.69 -14.68
CA GLN A 60 -2.49 8.26 -14.98
C GLN A 60 -3.46 8.46 -13.80
N THR A 61 -2.91 8.60 -12.60
CA THR A 61 -3.64 9.01 -11.39
C THR A 61 -3.05 10.33 -10.88
N LEU A 62 -3.80 11.42 -11.04
CA LEU A 62 -3.37 12.77 -10.62
C LEU A 62 -3.66 13.08 -9.15
N TYR A 63 -4.62 12.37 -8.55
CA TYR A 63 -4.97 12.46 -7.13
C TYR A 63 -5.27 11.06 -6.60
N LEU A 64 -4.62 10.67 -5.51
CA LEU A 64 -4.86 9.41 -4.82
C LEU A 64 -4.96 9.63 -3.32
N GLU A 65 -6.07 9.20 -2.72
CA GLU A 65 -6.23 9.13 -1.28
C GLU A 65 -5.91 7.70 -0.80
N ILE A 66 -5.00 7.58 0.16
CA ILE A 66 -4.51 6.30 0.71
C ILE A 66 -4.51 6.31 2.23
N SER A 67 -4.37 5.13 2.84
CA SER A 67 -4.24 5.00 4.29
C SER A 67 -2.77 4.95 4.72
N LEU A 68 -2.50 5.29 5.98
CA LEU A 68 -1.14 5.15 6.55
C LEU A 68 -0.60 3.71 6.38
N LYS A 69 0.69 3.60 6.02
CA LYS A 69 1.43 2.36 5.68
C LYS A 69 1.17 1.82 4.27
N ASP A 70 0.28 2.43 3.49
CA ASP A 70 0.12 2.08 2.09
C ASP A 70 1.41 2.32 1.31
N THR A 71 1.61 1.47 0.31
CA THR A 71 2.69 1.58 -0.65
C THR A 71 2.09 2.00 -1.99
N VAL A 72 2.72 2.95 -2.65
CA VAL A 72 2.39 3.30 -4.04
C VAL A 72 3.53 2.84 -4.93
N VAL A 73 3.19 2.18 -6.04
CA VAL A 73 4.12 1.75 -7.07
C VAL A 73 3.82 2.54 -8.33
N TRP A 74 4.83 3.21 -8.87
CA TRP A 74 4.76 3.88 -10.16
C TRP A 74 5.47 3.04 -11.21
N THR A 75 4.80 2.78 -12.33
CA THR A 75 5.36 2.02 -13.46
C THR A 75 5.45 2.91 -14.67
N ASN A 76 6.63 3.03 -15.27
CA ASN A 76 6.81 3.79 -16.49
C ASN A 76 6.50 2.95 -17.73
N ASN A 77 5.26 3.08 -18.21
CA ASN A 77 4.77 2.48 -19.45
C ASN A 77 4.79 3.46 -20.64
N ASP A 78 5.43 4.62 -20.47
CA ASP A 78 5.68 5.60 -21.51
C ASP A 78 6.98 5.27 -22.29
N ASP A 79 7.24 6.00 -23.37
CA ASP A 79 8.45 5.84 -24.21
C ASP A 79 9.64 6.72 -23.77
N THR A 80 9.41 7.64 -22.83
CA THR A 80 10.40 8.57 -22.27
C THR A 80 10.67 8.37 -20.78
N LYS A 81 11.76 8.95 -20.28
CA LYS A 81 12.17 8.85 -18.88
C LYS A 81 11.30 9.72 -17.99
N HIS A 82 10.96 9.20 -16.81
CA HIS A 82 10.16 9.93 -15.82
C HIS A 82 10.80 9.87 -14.43
N SER A 83 10.26 10.64 -13.49
CA SER A 83 10.57 10.52 -12.06
C SER A 83 9.31 10.74 -11.24
N VAL A 84 9.38 10.46 -9.95
CA VAL A 84 8.39 10.76 -8.92
C VAL A 84 9.14 11.45 -7.79
N THR A 85 9.08 12.78 -7.77
CA THR A 85 9.89 13.61 -6.88
C THR A 85 8.98 14.53 -6.08
N SER A 86 9.01 14.41 -4.76
CA SER A 86 8.19 15.24 -3.86
C SER A 86 8.66 16.70 -3.81
N ASN A 87 7.72 17.64 -3.66
CA ASN A 87 8.03 19.07 -3.48
C ASN A 87 8.76 19.37 -2.17
N ASP A 88 8.52 18.54 -1.16
CA ASP A 88 8.96 18.74 0.22
C ASP A 88 10.21 17.89 0.56
N SER A 89 10.84 17.29 -0.46
CA SER A 89 12.04 16.45 -0.31
C SER A 89 11.84 15.20 0.57
N ASN A 90 10.59 14.75 0.72
CA ASN A 90 10.22 13.53 1.45
C ASN A 90 10.64 12.26 0.71
N PHE A 91 10.57 12.28 -0.63
CA PHE A 91 10.99 11.19 -1.50
C PHE A 91 11.42 11.70 -2.89
N ASP A 92 12.28 10.91 -3.53
CA ASP A 92 12.73 11.09 -4.91
C ASP A 92 13.07 9.72 -5.51
N SER A 93 12.39 9.33 -6.59
CA SER A 93 12.66 8.08 -7.29
C SER A 93 13.99 8.09 -8.06
N GLY A 94 14.54 9.27 -8.35
CA GLY A 94 15.49 9.43 -9.45
C GLY A 94 14.83 9.07 -10.79
N THR A 95 15.60 8.56 -11.74
CA THR A 95 15.06 8.18 -13.06
C THR A 95 14.35 6.84 -13.02
N ILE A 96 13.11 6.82 -13.50
CA ILE A 96 12.34 5.61 -13.85
C ILE A 96 12.40 5.47 -15.37
N TYR A 97 13.06 4.42 -15.88
CA TYR A 97 13.31 4.26 -17.30
C TYR A 97 12.07 3.73 -18.06
N PRO A 98 11.96 3.96 -19.38
CA PRO A 98 10.91 3.34 -20.20
C PRO A 98 10.94 1.80 -20.14
N ASN A 99 9.86 1.18 -20.63
CA ASN A 99 9.66 -0.28 -20.75
C ASN A 99 9.28 -0.99 -19.44
N GLY A 100 8.43 -0.35 -18.63
CA GLY A 100 7.83 -0.95 -17.43
C GLY A 100 8.75 -0.91 -16.21
N ASP A 101 9.80 -0.09 -16.21
CA ASP A 101 10.58 0.15 -15.00
C ASP A 101 9.68 0.72 -13.91
N SER A 102 9.94 0.37 -12.66
CA SER A 102 9.04 0.68 -11.56
C SER A 102 9.79 1.18 -10.34
N TRP A 103 9.15 2.08 -9.60
CA TRP A 103 9.63 2.55 -8.31
C TRP A 103 8.49 2.58 -7.30
N SER A 104 8.79 2.33 -6.03
CA SER A 104 7.77 2.29 -4.99
C SER A 104 8.16 3.08 -3.73
N TRP A 105 7.13 3.57 -3.04
CA TRP A 105 7.27 4.30 -1.79
C TRP A 105 6.18 3.93 -0.80
N GLN A 106 6.57 3.66 0.44
CA GLN A 106 5.63 3.46 1.53
C GLN A 106 5.40 4.75 2.31
N PHE A 107 4.14 5.14 2.45
CA PHE A 107 3.73 6.35 3.15
C PHE A 107 3.52 6.08 4.64
N ASN A 108 4.50 6.49 5.44
CA ASN A 108 4.52 6.29 6.89
C ASN A 108 4.18 7.57 7.69
N SER A 109 3.61 8.58 7.04
CA SER A 109 3.18 9.82 7.68
C SER A 109 1.91 10.34 7.03
N MET A 110 0.97 10.82 7.84
CA MET A 110 -0.25 11.48 7.36
C MET A 110 0.11 12.83 6.73
N GLY A 111 -0.65 13.25 5.73
CA GLY A 111 -0.46 14.54 5.07
C GLY A 111 -0.77 14.52 3.58
N SER A 112 -0.62 15.68 2.95
CA SER A 112 -0.65 15.84 1.50
C SER A 112 0.79 15.86 0.97
N PHE A 113 1.02 15.07 -0.07
CA PHE A 113 2.32 14.87 -0.73
C PHE A 113 2.16 15.22 -2.20
N MET A 114 2.44 16.49 -2.54
CA MET A 114 2.54 16.91 -3.93
C MET A 114 3.88 16.46 -4.52
N TYR A 115 3.84 15.89 -5.72
CA TYR A 115 5.01 15.42 -6.43
C TYR A 115 4.97 15.79 -7.92
N TYR A 116 6.13 15.73 -8.54
CA TYR A 116 6.35 16.14 -9.92
C TYR A 116 7.41 15.28 -10.62
N CYS A 117 7.44 15.39 -11.95
CA CYS A 117 8.49 14.79 -12.77
C CYS A 117 9.61 15.79 -13.02
N THR A 118 10.86 15.38 -12.77
CA THR A 118 12.04 16.24 -12.96
C THR A 118 12.40 16.48 -14.43
N PHE A 119 11.89 15.64 -15.33
CA PHE A 119 12.12 15.75 -16.77
C PHE A 119 11.07 16.58 -17.51
N HIS A 120 9.87 16.73 -16.94
CA HIS A 120 8.72 17.32 -17.60
C HIS A 120 8.00 18.32 -16.66
N THR A 121 8.03 19.60 -17.03
CA THR A 121 7.61 20.70 -16.15
C THR A 121 6.12 20.75 -15.85
N ASP A 122 5.28 20.06 -16.60
CA ASP A 122 3.82 20.12 -16.46
C ASP A 122 3.22 18.86 -15.80
N MET A 123 4.07 17.90 -15.40
CA MET A 123 3.63 16.67 -14.75
C MET A 123 3.63 16.83 -13.22
N TYR A 124 2.44 16.96 -12.65
CA TYR A 124 2.20 17.06 -11.22
C TYR A 124 1.06 16.14 -10.78
N ALA A 125 1.15 15.63 -9.57
CA ALA A 125 0.10 14.86 -8.95
C ALA A 125 0.19 14.95 -7.42
N GLU A 126 -0.84 14.49 -6.72
CA GLU A 126 -0.95 14.56 -5.27
C GLU A 126 -1.36 13.21 -4.69
N ILE A 127 -0.67 12.80 -3.62
CA ILE A 127 -1.11 11.73 -2.74
C ILE A 127 -1.51 12.32 -1.40
N VAL A 128 -2.69 11.95 -0.91
CA VAL A 128 -3.15 12.33 0.43
C VAL A 128 -3.24 11.08 1.29
N VAL A 129 -2.55 11.11 2.43
CA VAL A 129 -2.54 10.04 3.43
C VAL A 129 -3.44 10.44 4.58
N VAL A 130 -4.55 9.72 4.74
CA VAL A 130 -5.58 9.95 5.77
C VAL A 130 -5.63 8.87 6.84
#